data_AF-A0A7J9Q5Q4-F1
#
_entry.id   AF-A0A7J9Q5Q4-F1
#
_cell.length_a   1.000
_cell.length_b   1.000
_cell.length_c   1.000
_cell.angle_alpha   90.00
_cell.angle_beta   90.00
_cell.angle_gamma   90.00
#
_symmetry.space_group_name_H-M   'P 1'
#
loop_
_entity.id
_entity.type
_entity.pdbx_description
1 polymer ?
#
loop_
_entity_poly.entity_id
_entity_poly.type
_entity_poly.pdbx_seq_one_letter_code
_entity_poly.pdbx_strand_id
1 'polypeptide(L)'
;MEPEEISSYVLNKLLKAGADDVIVSVSKHDSSLIKYSNNLINTTKTWENIDLGIFIALKKKIVLTNIKEFSLSAADDVVKKLLKFVKSASPNKEYAGIAKGPFSYKKVEDSYDKKIASLCSNSIDYVEKAINKALASGAKRTAGVFENSVADVSLLTSNDVKARDRGTYSYFSIRAFNSKEASGQKVGSSRMIDLLDVEKLAEEATLISRQSLNPEHGTFGKFDIVFDSLPFANIIDNIGEAMSAFSVEAGLSCLKDMIGKKVASKEITIIDDGTLKNGFG
;
A
#
# COMPACT_ATOMS: atom_id res chain seq x y z
N MET A 1 -23.97 -3.64 13.83
CA MET A 1 -23.20 -3.35 15.07
C MET A 1 -21.90 -2.71 14.64
N GLU A 2 -21.28 -1.91 15.51
CA GLU A 2 -20.03 -1.27 15.15
C GLU A 2 -18.91 -2.33 14.99
N PRO A 3 -18.02 -2.21 13.99
CA PRO A 3 -16.94 -3.17 13.77
C PRO A 3 -16.08 -3.45 15.01
N GLU A 4 -15.87 -2.45 15.85
CA GLU A 4 -15.11 -2.54 17.10
C GLU A 4 -15.81 -3.40 18.18
N GLU A 5 -17.15 -3.36 18.21
CA GLU A 5 -17.94 -4.22 19.10
C GLU A 5 -17.83 -5.68 18.68
N ILE A 6 -17.95 -5.95 17.37
CA ILE A 6 -17.77 -7.30 16.81
C ILE A 6 -16.34 -7.79 17.05
N SER A 7 -15.34 -6.93 16.91
CA SER A 7 -13.94 -7.28 17.15
C SER A 7 -13.71 -7.73 18.59
N SER A 8 -14.23 -6.96 19.55
CA SER A 8 -14.15 -7.29 20.98
C SER A 8 -14.90 -8.57 21.30
N TYR A 9 -16.04 -8.80 20.65
CA TYR A 9 -16.84 -10.00 20.82
C TYR A 9 -16.10 -11.26 20.32
N VAL A 10 -15.54 -11.21 19.10
CA VAL A 10 -14.77 -12.30 18.48
C VAL A 10 -13.53 -12.63 19.33
N LEU A 11 -12.75 -11.62 19.73
CA LEU A 11 -11.59 -11.81 20.60
C LEU A 11 -11.96 -12.59 21.87
N ASN A 12 -12.96 -12.08 22.61
CA ASN A 12 -13.37 -12.67 23.88
C ASN A 12 -13.87 -14.10 23.73
N LYS A 13 -14.61 -14.40 22.64
CA LYS A 13 -15.09 -15.77 22.38
C LYS A 13 -13.95 -16.73 22.07
N LEU A 14 -12.96 -16.31 21.28
CA LEU A 14 -11.80 -17.15 20.95
C LEU A 14 -10.92 -17.43 22.17
N LEU A 15 -10.69 -16.42 23.01
CA LEU A 15 -9.97 -16.58 24.28
C LEU A 15 -10.70 -17.52 25.24
N LYS A 16 -12.02 -17.36 25.41
CA LYS A 16 -12.85 -18.29 26.22
C LYS A 16 -12.84 -19.71 25.67
N ALA A 17 -12.65 -19.88 24.36
CA ALA A 17 -12.52 -21.20 23.73
C ALA A 17 -11.10 -21.79 23.83
N GLY A 18 -10.17 -21.09 24.50
CA GLY A 18 -8.83 -21.57 24.82
C GLY A 18 -7.76 -21.21 23.80
N ALA A 19 -7.99 -20.26 22.88
CA ALA A 19 -6.94 -19.75 21.99
C ALA A 19 -5.79 -19.14 22.81
N ASP A 20 -4.55 -19.43 22.42
CA ASP A 20 -3.35 -18.92 23.10
C ASP A 20 -3.09 -17.47 22.70
N ASP A 21 -3.17 -17.19 21.39
CA ASP A 21 -3.02 -15.84 20.85
C ASP A 21 -4.14 -15.53 19.86
N VAL A 22 -4.59 -14.28 19.87
CA VAL A 22 -5.61 -13.77 18.95
C VAL A 22 -5.24 -12.36 18.52
N ILE A 23 -5.35 -12.07 17.23
CA ILE A 23 -5.30 -10.71 16.70
C ILE A 23 -6.59 -10.49 15.91
N VAL A 24 -7.29 -9.40 16.21
CA VAL A 24 -8.43 -8.93 15.44
C VAL A 24 -8.13 -7.53 14.94
N SER A 25 -8.23 -7.32 13.64
CA SER A 25 -8.03 -6.02 13.01
C SER A 25 -9.26 -5.61 12.22
N VAL A 26 -9.66 -4.35 12.31
CA VAL A 26 -10.65 -3.77 11.40
C VAL A 26 -9.92 -2.83 10.46
N SER A 27 -10.13 -3.00 9.17
CA SER A 27 -9.63 -2.10 8.14
C SER A 27 -10.81 -1.53 7.38
N LYS A 28 -11.01 -0.22 7.47
CA LYS A 28 -11.98 0.53 6.69
C LYS A 28 -11.26 1.40 5.66
N HIS A 29 -11.68 1.29 4.41
CA HIS A 29 -11.17 2.06 3.29
C HIS A 29 -12.31 2.70 2.51
N ASP A 30 -12.35 4.02 2.49
CA ASP A 30 -13.24 4.80 1.64
C ASP A 30 -12.42 5.31 0.46
N SER A 31 -12.58 4.70 -0.71
CA SER A 31 -11.73 4.95 -1.87
C SER A 31 -12.50 5.46 -3.07
N SER A 32 -11.81 6.25 -3.91
CA SER A 32 -12.29 6.72 -5.20
C SER A 32 -11.21 6.55 -6.26
N LEU A 33 -11.63 6.29 -7.50
CA LEU A 33 -10.75 6.11 -8.65
C LEU A 33 -11.35 6.77 -9.88
N ILE A 34 -10.54 7.61 -10.52
CA ILE A 34 -10.79 8.11 -11.86
C ILE A 34 -9.82 7.43 -12.81
N LYS A 35 -10.34 6.80 -13.86
CA LYS A 35 -9.55 6.33 -15.00
C LYS A 35 -9.86 7.20 -16.21
N TYR A 36 -8.80 7.65 -16.88
CA TYR A 36 -8.91 8.44 -18.09
C TYR A 36 -7.97 7.91 -19.17
N SER A 37 -8.36 8.09 -20.42
CA SER A 37 -7.62 7.69 -21.61
C SER A 37 -8.11 8.47 -22.80
N ASN A 38 -7.23 8.68 -23.78
CA ASN A 38 -7.53 9.52 -24.93
C ASN A 38 -7.98 10.93 -24.54
N ASN A 39 -7.40 11.49 -23.47
CA ASN A 39 -7.75 12.80 -22.90
C ASN A 39 -9.17 12.90 -22.33
N LEU A 40 -9.87 11.78 -22.17
CA LEU A 40 -11.24 11.74 -21.67
C LEU A 40 -11.34 10.84 -20.46
N ILE A 41 -12.13 11.26 -19.48
CA ILE A 41 -12.47 10.44 -18.33
C ILE A 41 -13.36 9.30 -18.80
N ASN A 42 -12.97 8.05 -18.54
CA ASN A 42 -13.71 6.86 -18.94
C ASN A 42 -14.52 6.26 -17.80
N THR A 43 -14.03 6.39 -16.56
CA THR A 43 -14.61 5.69 -15.42
C THR A 43 -14.33 6.47 -14.14
N THR A 44 -15.37 6.63 -13.34
CA THR A 44 -15.31 7.12 -11.97
C THR A 44 -15.88 6.02 -11.09
N LYS A 45 -15.15 5.58 -10.08
CA LYS A 45 -15.61 4.59 -9.09
C LYS A 45 -15.40 5.12 -7.70
N THR A 46 -16.34 4.80 -6.83
CA THR A 46 -16.19 4.93 -5.39
C THR A 46 -16.54 3.59 -4.77
N TRP A 47 -15.84 3.22 -3.71
CA TRP A 47 -16.17 2.02 -2.95
C TRP A 47 -15.76 2.21 -1.50
N GLU A 48 -16.55 1.61 -0.63
CA GLU A 48 -16.22 1.43 0.78
C GLU A 48 -15.91 -0.04 0.98
N ASN A 49 -14.78 -0.34 1.62
CA ASN A 49 -14.45 -1.68 2.09
C ASN A 49 -14.30 -1.62 3.60
N ILE A 50 -14.99 -2.50 4.32
CA ILE A 50 -14.76 -2.74 5.73
C ILE A 50 -14.52 -4.23 5.90
N ASP A 51 -13.35 -4.58 6.42
CA ASP A 51 -12.90 -5.95 6.61
C ASP A 51 -12.46 -6.16 8.06
N LEU A 52 -12.86 -7.28 8.65
CA LEU A 52 -12.40 -7.73 9.97
C LEU A 52 -11.49 -8.93 9.78
N GLY A 53 -10.18 -8.70 9.93
CA GLY A 53 -9.15 -9.73 9.93
C GLY A 53 -9.06 -10.40 11.29
N ILE A 54 -8.96 -11.73 11.30
CA ILE A 54 -8.86 -12.55 12.51
C ILE A 54 -7.70 -13.52 12.32
N PHE A 55 -6.73 -13.45 13.21
CA PHE A 55 -5.67 -14.41 13.39
C PHE A 55 -5.88 -15.13 14.72
N ILE A 56 -5.70 -16.45 14.73
CA ILE A 56 -5.68 -17.25 15.95
C ILE A 56 -4.49 -18.20 15.97
N ALA A 57 -3.94 -18.40 17.16
CA ALA A 57 -3.06 -19.51 17.47
C ALA A 57 -3.66 -20.37 18.59
N LEU A 58 -3.65 -21.69 18.39
CA LEU A 58 -4.03 -22.67 19.41
C LEU A 58 -3.07 -23.86 19.37
N LYS A 59 -2.31 -24.08 20.44
CA LYS A 59 -1.25 -25.09 20.55
C LYS A 59 -0.28 -25.04 19.37
N LYS A 60 0.19 -23.82 19.06
CA LYS A 60 1.03 -23.47 17.90
C LYS A 60 0.42 -23.74 16.52
N LYS A 61 -0.87 -24.07 16.44
CA LYS A 61 -1.59 -24.19 15.17
C LYS A 61 -2.17 -22.83 14.82
N ILE A 62 -1.90 -22.34 13.62
CA ILE A 62 -2.24 -20.99 13.20
C ILE A 62 -3.32 -21.04 12.13
N VAL A 63 -4.34 -20.19 12.25
CA VAL A 63 -5.34 -19.97 11.21
C VAL A 63 -5.64 -18.47 11.12
N LEU A 64 -5.80 -17.98 9.88
CA LEU A 64 -6.21 -16.62 9.59
C LEU A 64 -7.47 -16.64 8.72
N THR A 65 -8.33 -15.65 8.90
CA THR A 65 -9.50 -15.41 8.02
C THR A 65 -9.89 -13.94 8.08
N ASN A 66 -10.69 -13.48 7.12
CA ASN A 66 -11.40 -12.21 7.20
C ASN A 66 -12.92 -12.43 7.09
N ILE A 67 -13.69 -11.48 7.62
CA ILE A 67 -15.14 -11.37 7.38
C ILE A 67 -15.50 -9.94 6.98
N LYS A 68 -16.60 -9.80 6.22
CA LYS A 68 -17.17 -8.51 5.81
C LYS A 68 -18.55 -8.23 6.40
N GLU A 69 -19.12 -9.20 7.11
CA GLU A 69 -20.43 -9.07 7.74
C GLU A 69 -20.28 -8.85 9.26
N PHE A 70 -20.80 -7.73 9.75
CA PHE A 70 -20.65 -7.28 11.13
C PHE A 70 -21.91 -7.56 11.97
N SER A 71 -22.31 -8.83 11.98
CA SER A 71 -23.43 -9.36 12.78
C SER A 71 -22.92 -10.36 13.83
N LEU A 72 -23.63 -10.50 14.96
CA LEU A 72 -23.29 -11.51 15.97
C LEU A 72 -23.37 -12.93 15.40
N SER A 73 -24.30 -13.18 14.47
CA SER A 73 -24.42 -14.49 13.82
C SER A 73 -23.18 -14.79 12.97
N ALA A 74 -22.73 -13.84 12.15
CA ALA A 74 -21.52 -14.01 11.35
C ALA A 74 -20.27 -14.18 12.24
N ALA A 75 -20.18 -13.41 13.33
CA ALA A 75 -19.12 -13.53 14.33
C ALA A 75 -19.09 -14.93 14.97
N ASP A 76 -20.26 -15.47 15.34
CA ASP A 76 -20.38 -16.81 15.90
C ASP A 76 -20.00 -17.90 14.92
N ASP A 77 -20.43 -17.76 13.67
CA ASP A 77 -20.14 -18.71 12.62
C ASP A 77 -18.65 -18.72 12.26
N VAL A 78 -17.99 -17.55 12.21
CA VAL A 78 -16.54 -17.49 11.97
C VAL A 78 -15.75 -18.08 13.14
N VAL A 79 -16.14 -17.79 14.39
CA VAL A 79 -15.50 -18.38 15.58
C VAL A 79 -15.60 -19.90 15.55
N LYS A 80 -16.80 -20.46 15.27
CA LYS A 80 -17.00 -21.91 15.14
C LYS A 80 -16.12 -22.50 14.03
N LYS A 81 -16.07 -21.87 12.87
CA LYS A 81 -15.26 -22.30 11.72
C LYS A 81 -13.76 -22.28 12.07
N LEU A 82 -13.27 -21.18 12.63
CA LEU A 82 -11.88 -21.03 13.07
C LEU A 82 -11.46 -22.12 14.06
N LEU A 83 -12.28 -22.37 15.10
CA LEU A 83 -12.01 -23.41 16.08
C LEU A 83 -12.05 -24.83 15.49
N LYS A 84 -12.83 -25.05 14.43
CA LYS A 84 -12.82 -26.32 13.68
C LYS A 84 -11.55 -26.45 12.86
N PHE A 85 -11.19 -25.43 12.09
CA PHE A 85 -10.01 -25.45 11.20
C PHE A 85 -8.70 -25.54 11.97
N VAL A 86 -8.56 -24.77 13.05
CA VAL A 86 -7.33 -24.75 13.85
C VAL A 86 -7.05 -26.11 14.47
N LYS A 87 -8.06 -26.92 14.79
CA LYS A 87 -7.87 -28.29 15.30
C LYS A 87 -7.26 -29.22 14.25
N SER A 88 -7.64 -29.05 12.99
CA SER A 88 -7.13 -29.84 11.85
C SER A 88 -5.78 -29.36 11.32
N ALA A 89 -5.38 -28.12 11.62
CA ALA A 89 -4.08 -27.60 11.22
C ALA A 89 -2.92 -28.34 11.90
N SER A 90 -1.76 -28.33 11.25
CA SER A 90 -0.52 -28.85 11.84
C SER A 90 0.11 -27.77 12.73
N PRO A 91 0.67 -28.13 13.91
CA PRO A 91 1.43 -27.18 14.72
C PRO A 91 2.62 -26.64 13.95
N ASN A 92 2.80 -25.31 13.96
CA ASN A 92 4.00 -24.66 13.47
C ASN A 92 5.04 -24.62 14.59
N LYS A 93 6.13 -25.37 14.47
CA LYS A 93 7.16 -25.46 15.52
C LYS A 93 7.87 -24.12 15.77
N GLU A 94 8.01 -23.32 14.72
CA GLU A 94 8.66 -22.01 14.71
C GLU A 94 7.76 -20.89 15.25
N TYR A 95 6.49 -21.18 15.54
CA TYR A 95 5.61 -20.17 16.14
C TYR A 95 6.06 -19.83 17.56
N ALA A 96 6.39 -18.54 17.76
CA ALA A 96 6.96 -17.99 18.98
C ALA A 96 6.01 -17.05 19.75
N GLY A 97 4.75 -16.93 19.32
CA GLY A 97 3.76 -16.03 19.92
C GLY A 97 3.61 -14.70 19.19
N ILE A 98 2.69 -13.86 19.67
CA ILE A 98 2.51 -12.48 19.17
C ILE A 98 3.15 -11.45 20.10
N ALA A 99 3.43 -10.25 19.56
CA ALA A 99 4.00 -9.15 20.31
C ALA A 99 3.14 -8.78 21.54
N LYS A 100 3.79 -8.53 22.69
CA LYS A 100 3.14 -8.17 23.95
C LYS A 100 3.28 -6.68 24.22
N GLY A 101 2.15 -5.99 24.25
CA GLY A 101 2.04 -4.59 24.62
C GLY A 101 2.00 -4.36 26.14
N PRO A 102 1.54 -3.16 26.57
CA PRO A 102 1.17 -2.04 25.71
C PRO A 102 2.38 -1.40 25.03
N PHE A 103 2.20 -0.92 23.81
CA PHE A 103 3.21 -0.15 23.08
C PHE A 103 2.88 1.35 23.10
N SER A 104 3.91 2.18 22.94
CA SER A 104 3.75 3.60 22.69
C SER A 104 3.91 3.86 21.19
N TYR A 105 2.90 4.49 20.58
CA TYR A 105 2.89 4.81 19.15
C TYR A 105 3.11 6.31 18.95
N LYS A 106 3.98 6.65 18.00
CA LYS A 106 4.18 8.03 17.57
C LYS A 106 3.14 8.39 16.53
N LYS A 107 2.56 9.58 16.65
CA LYS A 107 1.74 10.13 15.58
C LYS A 107 2.65 10.60 14.44
N VAL A 108 2.38 10.12 13.23
CA VAL A 108 3.07 10.58 12.02
C VAL A 108 2.48 11.94 11.59
N GLU A 109 3.33 12.90 11.29
CA GLU A 109 2.89 14.20 10.76
C GLU A 109 2.40 14.07 9.32
N ASP A 110 1.45 14.93 8.93
CA ASP A 110 0.87 14.94 7.58
C ASP A 110 0.33 13.57 7.16
N SER A 111 -0.24 12.81 8.10
CA SER A 111 -0.80 11.49 7.82
C SER A 111 -2.26 11.53 7.31
N TYR A 112 -2.97 12.65 7.55
CA TYR A 112 -4.39 12.80 7.26
C TYR A 112 -4.73 14.22 6.78
N ASP A 113 -5.38 14.30 5.62
CA ASP A 113 -5.88 15.51 5.00
C ASP A 113 -7.41 15.47 4.85
N LYS A 114 -8.09 16.45 5.46
CA LYS A 114 -9.53 16.61 5.34
C LYS A 114 -9.97 16.89 3.90
N LYS A 115 -9.13 17.52 3.08
CA LYS A 115 -9.44 17.83 1.67
C LYS A 115 -9.54 16.55 0.84
N ILE A 116 -8.62 15.60 1.05
CA ILE A 116 -8.67 14.28 0.40
C ILE A 116 -9.93 13.54 0.85
N ALA A 117 -10.24 13.55 2.14
CA ALA A 117 -11.42 12.87 2.67
C ALA A 117 -12.76 13.41 2.11
N SER A 118 -12.79 14.67 1.65
CA SER A 118 -13.97 15.29 1.03
C SER A 118 -13.88 15.43 -0.49
N LEU A 119 -12.85 14.86 -1.13
CA LEU A 119 -12.50 15.24 -2.51
C LEU A 119 -13.55 14.85 -3.55
N CYS A 120 -14.29 13.74 -3.33
CA CYS A 120 -15.42 13.25 -4.13
C CYS A 120 -15.46 13.78 -5.58
N SER A 121 -16.28 14.81 -5.87
CA SER A 121 -16.47 15.42 -7.18
C SER A 121 -15.30 16.30 -7.67
N ASN A 122 -14.55 16.94 -6.77
CA ASN A 122 -13.43 17.82 -7.10
C ASN A 122 -12.21 17.03 -7.61
N SER A 123 -12.22 15.70 -7.47
CA SER A 123 -11.17 14.83 -8.02
C SER A 123 -11.07 14.93 -9.55
N ILE A 124 -12.18 15.25 -10.23
CA ILE A 124 -12.22 15.43 -11.69
C ILE A 124 -11.36 16.63 -12.10
N ASP A 125 -11.43 17.74 -11.38
CA ASP A 125 -10.68 18.96 -11.68
C ASP A 125 -9.17 18.72 -11.74
N TYR A 126 -8.63 17.86 -10.86
CA TYR A 126 -7.21 17.50 -10.88
C TYR A 126 -6.83 16.74 -12.16
N VAL A 127 -7.69 15.80 -12.58
CA VAL A 127 -7.46 15.03 -13.81
C VAL A 127 -7.57 15.94 -15.02
N GLU A 128 -8.57 16.83 -15.07
CA GLU A 128 -8.73 17.79 -16.17
C GLU A 128 -7.56 18.77 -16.26
N LYS A 129 -7.10 19.32 -15.13
CA LYS A 129 -5.90 20.17 -15.08
C LYS A 129 -4.68 19.44 -15.64
N ALA A 130 -4.44 18.20 -15.21
CA ALA A 130 -3.32 17.42 -15.71
C ALA A 130 -3.41 17.11 -17.21
N ILE A 131 -4.60 16.74 -17.71
CA ILE A 131 -4.83 16.50 -19.14
C ILE A 131 -4.57 17.79 -19.93
N ASN A 132 -5.17 18.91 -19.51
CA ASN A 132 -5.03 20.20 -20.18
C ASN A 132 -3.57 20.66 -20.19
N LYS A 133 -2.86 20.51 -19.07
CA LYS A 133 -1.44 20.85 -18.96
C LYS A 133 -0.57 19.98 -19.88
N ALA A 134 -0.81 18.67 -19.94
CA ALA A 134 -0.10 17.79 -20.86
C ALA A 134 -0.32 18.18 -22.32
N LEU A 135 -1.56 18.46 -22.72
CA LEU A 135 -1.90 18.90 -24.07
C LEU A 135 -1.23 20.24 -24.41
N ALA A 136 -1.30 21.22 -23.51
CA ALA A 136 -0.61 22.50 -23.66
C ALA A 136 0.92 22.36 -23.75
N SER A 137 1.49 21.34 -23.10
CA SER A 137 2.92 21.03 -23.14
C SER A 137 3.33 20.22 -24.40
N GLY A 138 2.36 19.82 -25.22
CA GLY A 138 2.57 19.21 -26.53
C GLY A 138 2.31 17.70 -26.59
N ALA A 139 1.67 17.09 -25.60
CA ALA A 139 1.19 15.71 -25.72
C ALA A 139 0.03 15.63 -26.74
N LYS A 140 -0.07 14.53 -27.48
CA LYS A 140 -1.23 14.28 -28.36
C LYS A 140 -2.37 13.58 -27.61
N ARG A 141 -1.99 12.66 -26.73
CA ARG A 141 -2.93 11.92 -25.88
C ARG A 141 -2.34 11.69 -24.50
N THR A 142 -3.23 11.49 -23.55
CA THR A 142 -2.92 11.09 -22.18
C THR A 142 -3.77 9.91 -21.76
N ALA A 143 -3.25 9.14 -20.81
CA ALA A 143 -4.00 8.13 -20.07
C ALA A 143 -3.43 8.00 -18.66
N GLY A 144 -4.25 7.58 -17.71
CA GLY A 144 -3.79 7.44 -16.35
C GLY A 144 -4.90 7.17 -15.35
N VAL A 145 -4.53 7.30 -14.09
CA VAL A 145 -5.43 7.12 -12.96
C VAL A 145 -5.21 8.20 -11.91
N PHE A 146 -6.28 8.55 -11.22
CA PHE A 146 -6.23 9.33 -9.99
C PHE A 146 -7.03 8.60 -8.92
N GLU A 147 -6.36 8.21 -7.85
CA GLU A 147 -6.93 7.47 -6.73
C GLU A 147 -6.81 8.28 -5.45
N ASN A 148 -7.87 8.28 -4.65
CA ASN A 148 -7.89 8.90 -3.34
C ASN A 148 -8.51 7.92 -2.36
N SER A 149 -7.98 7.84 -1.15
CA SER A 149 -8.51 6.97 -0.12
C SER A 149 -8.38 7.57 1.27
N VAL A 150 -9.35 7.24 2.12
CA VAL A 150 -9.26 7.36 3.57
C VAL A 150 -9.15 5.96 4.14
N ALA A 151 -8.09 5.70 4.90
CA ALA A 151 -7.89 4.45 5.61
C ALA A 151 -8.08 4.68 7.11
N ASP A 152 -8.84 3.80 7.76
CA ASP A 152 -8.97 3.73 9.21
C ASP A 152 -8.74 2.27 9.62
N VAL A 153 -7.72 2.05 10.45
CA VAL A 153 -7.32 0.72 10.87
C VAL A 153 -7.32 0.66 12.38
N SER A 154 -7.98 -0.34 12.95
CA SER A 154 -7.88 -0.66 14.37
C SER A 154 -7.34 -2.07 14.57
N LEU A 155 -6.61 -2.26 15.66
CA LEU A 155 -5.96 -3.50 16.03
C LEU A 155 -6.27 -3.81 17.49
N LEU A 156 -6.67 -5.05 17.76
CA LEU A 156 -6.91 -5.57 19.08
C LEU A 156 -6.26 -6.95 19.21
N THR A 157 -5.47 -7.18 20.26
CA THR A 157 -4.78 -8.45 20.46
C THR A 157 -5.05 -9.04 21.84
N SER A 158 -4.78 -10.34 22.00
CA SER A 158 -4.79 -11.04 23.29
C SER A 158 -3.65 -10.61 24.23
N ASN A 159 -2.61 -9.94 23.71
CA ASN A 159 -1.41 -9.55 24.45
C ASN A 159 -1.34 -8.03 24.65
N ASP A 160 -2.44 -7.43 25.13
CA ASP A 160 -2.50 -6.05 25.61
C ASP A 160 -2.21 -4.96 24.56
N VAL A 161 -2.49 -5.22 23.27
CA VAL A 161 -2.46 -4.20 22.22
C VAL A 161 -3.88 -3.81 21.83
N LYS A 162 -4.19 -2.52 21.97
CA LYS A 162 -5.35 -1.86 21.40
C LYS A 162 -4.89 -0.56 20.75
N ALA A 163 -4.87 -0.53 19.42
CA ALA A 163 -4.35 0.60 18.66
C ALA A 163 -5.32 0.97 17.53
N ARG A 164 -5.23 2.23 17.08
CA ARG A 164 -5.94 2.74 15.91
C ARG A 164 -5.04 3.72 15.18
N ASP A 165 -5.03 3.65 13.87
CA ASP A 165 -4.43 4.65 13.02
C ASP A 165 -5.41 5.07 11.92
N ARG A 166 -5.29 6.30 11.46
CA ARG A 166 -6.12 6.85 10.40
C ARG A 166 -5.29 7.75 9.51
N GLY A 167 -5.40 7.54 8.22
CA GLY A 167 -4.69 8.34 7.24
C GLY A 167 -5.46 8.54 5.95
N THR A 168 -4.96 9.47 5.13
CA THR A 168 -5.43 9.68 3.77
C THR A 168 -4.29 9.47 2.81
N TYR A 169 -4.62 9.13 1.56
CA TYR A 169 -3.63 9.14 0.50
C TYR A 169 -4.27 9.49 -0.85
N SER A 170 -3.48 10.14 -1.69
CA SER A 170 -3.77 10.44 -3.08
C SER A 170 -2.65 9.90 -3.94
N TYR A 171 -3.00 9.17 -5.00
CA TYR A 171 -2.08 8.62 -5.98
C TYR A 171 -2.50 9.08 -7.37
N PHE A 172 -1.58 9.71 -8.10
CA PHE A 172 -1.79 10.15 -9.47
C PHE A 172 -0.76 9.49 -10.38
N SER A 173 -1.22 8.94 -11.50
CA SER A 173 -0.36 8.46 -12.57
C SER A 173 -0.83 9.05 -13.88
N ILE A 174 0.12 9.50 -14.69
CA ILE A 174 -0.12 9.99 -16.04
C ILE A 174 0.91 9.41 -17.00
N ARG A 175 0.41 8.99 -18.15
CA ARG A 175 1.20 8.65 -19.33
C ARG A 175 0.81 9.58 -20.47
N ALA A 176 1.78 10.31 -21.00
CA ALA A 176 1.64 11.15 -22.17
C ALA A 176 2.15 10.42 -23.42
N PHE A 177 1.57 10.71 -24.58
CA PHE A 177 1.91 10.09 -25.86
C PHE A 177 2.08 11.15 -26.96
N ASN A 178 3.17 11.04 -27.73
CA ASN A 178 3.42 11.84 -28.94
C ASN A 178 3.37 11.02 -30.24
N SER A 179 3.60 9.71 -30.14
CA SER A 179 3.33 8.72 -31.18
C SER A 179 2.95 7.38 -30.52
N LYS A 180 2.81 6.31 -31.30
CA LYS A 180 2.57 4.96 -30.76
C LYS A 180 3.80 4.44 -30.01
N GLU A 181 4.99 4.82 -30.46
CA GLU A 181 6.29 4.39 -29.94
C GLU A 181 6.93 5.40 -28.97
N ALA A 182 6.42 6.64 -28.92
CA ALA A 182 6.95 7.70 -28.06
C ALA A 182 5.95 8.08 -26.95
N SER A 183 6.28 7.70 -25.72
CA SER A 183 5.48 7.97 -24.54
C SER A 183 6.36 8.25 -23.32
N GLY A 184 5.83 9.01 -22.37
CA GLY A 184 6.48 9.30 -21.10
C GLY A 184 5.51 9.12 -19.94
N GLN A 185 6.02 8.71 -18.78
CA GLN A 185 5.20 8.40 -17.62
C GLN A 185 5.76 9.06 -16.36
N LYS A 186 4.87 9.59 -15.53
CA LYS A 186 5.16 10.03 -14.18
C LYS A 186 4.06 9.57 -13.23
N VAL A 187 4.46 9.38 -11.98
CA VAL A 187 3.55 9.10 -10.87
C VAL A 187 3.86 10.06 -9.73
N GLY A 188 2.85 10.37 -8.94
CA GLY A 188 3.00 11.12 -7.70
C GLY A 188 2.04 10.58 -6.65
N SER A 189 2.47 10.67 -5.41
CA SER A 189 1.74 10.16 -4.26
C SER A 189 1.92 11.10 -3.08
N SER A 190 0.85 11.42 -2.36
CA SER A 190 0.91 12.25 -1.16
C SER A 190 -0.25 11.98 -0.22
N ARG A 191 -0.01 12.07 1.10
CA ARG A 191 -1.06 12.06 2.12
C ARG A 191 -1.74 13.43 2.28
N MET A 192 -1.15 14.47 1.69
CA MET A 192 -1.67 15.85 1.64
C MET A 192 -1.90 16.27 0.18
N ILE A 193 -3.12 16.68 -0.18
CA ILE A 193 -3.45 16.96 -1.58
C ILE A 193 -2.67 18.15 -2.14
N ASP A 194 -2.39 19.15 -1.31
CA ASP A 194 -1.68 20.36 -1.71
C ASP A 194 -0.21 20.10 -2.07
N LEU A 195 0.35 18.94 -1.70
CA LEU A 195 1.70 18.54 -2.04
C LEU A 195 1.75 17.71 -3.34
N LEU A 196 0.60 17.38 -3.94
CA LEU A 196 0.51 16.60 -5.17
C LEU A 196 0.28 17.50 -6.38
N ASP A 197 1.37 17.91 -7.04
CA ASP A 197 1.33 18.75 -8.24
C ASP A 197 1.11 17.92 -9.51
N VAL A 198 -0.16 17.68 -9.84
CA VAL A 198 -0.57 16.88 -11.01
C VAL A 198 -0.21 17.54 -12.35
N GLU A 199 -0.12 18.88 -12.39
CA GLU A 199 0.23 19.63 -13.60
C GLU A 199 1.72 19.50 -13.90
N LYS A 200 2.58 19.59 -12.88
CA LYS A 200 4.02 19.33 -13.04
C LYS A 200 4.31 17.91 -13.50
N LEU A 201 3.64 16.92 -12.90
CA LEU A 201 3.76 15.51 -13.31
C LEU A 201 3.35 15.31 -14.77
N ALA A 202 2.29 16.01 -15.20
CA ALA A 202 1.83 15.99 -16.59
C ALA A 202 2.82 16.63 -17.56
N GLU A 203 3.43 17.74 -17.18
CA GLU A 203 4.47 18.43 -17.94
C GLU A 203 5.71 17.54 -18.11
N GLU A 204 6.19 16.94 -17.03
CA GLU A 204 7.35 16.03 -17.04
C GLU A 204 7.09 14.77 -17.87
N ALA A 205 5.91 14.14 -17.72
CA ALA A 205 5.53 13.00 -18.55
C ALA A 205 5.49 13.37 -20.05
N THR A 206 5.01 14.57 -20.37
CA THR A 206 4.99 15.09 -21.74
C THR A 206 6.39 15.35 -22.28
N LEU A 207 7.29 15.90 -21.47
CA LEU A 207 8.68 16.11 -21.83
C LEU A 207 9.36 14.78 -22.21
N ILE A 208 9.23 13.75 -21.37
CA ILE A 208 9.77 12.41 -21.63
C ILE A 208 9.18 11.82 -22.92
N SER A 209 7.86 11.97 -23.12
CA SER A 209 7.18 11.52 -24.33
C SER A 209 7.74 12.17 -25.60
N ARG A 210 8.06 13.47 -25.55
CA ARG A 210 8.67 14.20 -26.68
C ARG A 210 10.11 13.80 -26.92
N GLN A 211 10.90 13.60 -25.87
CA GLN A 211 12.28 13.13 -25.96
C GLN A 211 12.39 11.70 -26.51
N SER A 212 11.32 10.90 -26.36
CA SER A 212 11.23 9.53 -26.87
C SER A 212 10.89 9.44 -28.36
N LEU A 213 10.79 10.58 -29.07
CA LEU A 213 10.55 10.60 -30.52
C LEU A 213 11.80 10.19 -31.29
N ASN A 214 11.61 9.39 -32.34
CA ASN A 214 12.66 8.96 -33.27
C ASN A 214 13.90 8.38 -32.55
N PRO A 215 13.74 7.34 -31.70
CA PRO A 215 14.87 6.75 -31.01
C PRO A 215 15.85 6.14 -32.02
N GLU A 216 17.14 6.25 -31.72
CA GLU A 216 18.20 5.61 -32.48
C GLU A 216 18.68 4.34 -31.78
N HIS A 217 19.17 3.38 -32.56
CA HIS A 217 19.76 2.16 -32.00
C HIS A 217 21.09 2.50 -31.31
N GLY A 218 21.20 2.10 -30.04
CA GLY A 218 22.48 2.14 -29.32
C GLY A 218 23.47 1.09 -29.84
N THR A 219 24.74 1.26 -29.45
CA THR A 219 25.79 0.26 -29.69
C THR A 219 25.92 -0.69 -28.51
N PHE A 220 26.40 -1.89 -28.75
CA PHE A 220 26.73 -2.84 -27.68
C PHE A 220 27.99 -2.38 -26.94
N GLY A 221 27.96 -2.39 -25.61
CA GLY A 221 29.10 -1.96 -24.82
C GLY A 221 28.79 -1.84 -23.33
N LYS A 222 29.75 -1.30 -22.59
CA LYS A 222 29.59 -0.90 -21.20
C LYS A 222 29.34 0.60 -21.15
N PHE A 223 28.31 1.00 -20.42
CA PHE A 223 27.91 2.40 -20.28
C PHE A 223 27.59 2.69 -18.82
N ASP A 224 27.81 3.94 -18.42
CA ASP A 224 27.25 4.45 -17.18
C ASP A 224 25.75 4.68 -17.40
N ILE A 225 24.94 4.19 -16.45
CA ILE A 225 23.48 4.30 -16.50
C ILE A 225 23.03 5.29 -15.44
N VAL A 226 22.27 6.30 -15.87
CA VAL A 226 21.57 7.22 -14.97
C VAL A 226 20.11 6.82 -14.96
N PHE A 227 19.63 6.36 -13.81
CA PHE A 227 18.23 6.01 -13.62
C PHE A 227 17.41 7.24 -13.19
N ASP A 228 16.24 7.42 -13.79
CA ASP A 228 15.18 8.24 -13.21
C ASP A 228 14.60 7.53 -11.96
N SER A 229 13.88 8.25 -11.11
CA SER A 229 13.38 7.76 -9.83
C SER A 229 12.47 6.53 -9.95
N LEU A 230 11.61 6.48 -10.98
CA LEU A 230 10.66 5.39 -11.19
C LEU A 230 11.33 4.02 -11.46
N PRO A 231 12.21 3.87 -12.47
CA PRO A 231 12.92 2.61 -12.67
C PRO A 231 13.86 2.28 -11.51
N PHE A 232 14.48 3.28 -10.86
CA PHE A 232 15.32 3.04 -9.69
C PHE A 232 14.52 2.50 -8.48
N ALA A 233 13.29 2.97 -8.27
CA ALA A 233 12.42 2.48 -7.21
C ALA A 233 12.18 0.96 -7.27
N ASN A 234 12.07 0.38 -8.48
CA ASN A 234 11.97 -1.08 -8.63
C ASN A 234 13.23 -1.81 -8.13
N ILE A 235 14.42 -1.23 -8.30
CA ILE A 235 15.65 -1.82 -7.80
C ILE A 235 15.62 -1.82 -6.26
N ILE A 236 15.20 -0.71 -5.66
CA ILE A 236 15.06 -0.60 -4.20
C ILE A 236 14.02 -1.59 -3.65
N ASP A 237 12.89 -1.78 -4.35
CA ASP A 237 11.86 -2.74 -3.98
C ASP A 237 12.39 -4.18 -3.95
N ASN A 238 13.14 -4.60 -4.99
CA ASN A 238 13.80 -5.91 -5.03
C ASN A 238 14.82 -6.09 -3.89
N ILE A 239 15.53 -5.02 -3.52
CA ILE A 239 16.45 -5.06 -2.38
C ILE A 239 15.66 -5.23 -1.07
N GLY A 240 14.54 -4.51 -0.92
CA GLY A 240 13.61 -4.67 0.21
C GLY A 240 13.15 -6.12 0.37
N GLU A 241 12.70 -6.75 -0.72
CA GLU A 241 12.31 -8.17 -0.72
C GLU A 241 13.48 -9.09 -0.33
N ALA A 242 14.68 -8.84 -0.85
CA ALA A 242 15.87 -9.61 -0.51
C ALA A 242 16.29 -9.44 0.96
N MET A 243 15.98 -8.32 1.60
CA MET A 243 16.25 -8.08 3.03
C MET A 243 15.25 -8.76 3.97
N SER A 244 14.12 -9.25 3.46
CA SER A 244 13.11 -9.95 4.26
C SER A 244 13.64 -11.24 4.88
N ALA A 245 13.35 -11.46 6.17
CA ALA A 245 13.69 -12.70 6.87
C ALA A 245 13.10 -13.93 6.15
N PHE A 246 11.86 -13.83 5.65
CA PHE A 246 11.21 -14.88 4.89
C PHE A 246 12.02 -15.26 3.63
N SER A 247 12.44 -14.27 2.85
CA SER A 247 13.21 -14.49 1.62
C SER A 247 14.56 -15.16 1.90
N VAL A 248 15.21 -14.79 3.02
CA VAL A 248 16.46 -15.42 3.46
C VAL A 248 16.23 -16.88 3.87
N GLU A 249 15.24 -17.15 4.71
CA GLU A 249 14.93 -18.50 5.20
C GLU A 249 14.46 -19.43 4.08
N ALA A 250 13.66 -18.92 3.15
CA ALA A 250 13.17 -19.65 1.99
C ALA A 250 14.26 -19.87 0.90
N GLY A 251 15.46 -19.29 1.08
CA GLY A 251 16.56 -19.42 0.11
C GLY A 251 16.36 -18.61 -1.18
N LEU A 252 15.47 -17.63 -1.16
CA LEU A 252 15.17 -16.74 -2.30
C LEU A 252 16.06 -15.48 -2.30
N SER A 253 16.62 -15.11 -1.15
CA SER A 253 17.42 -13.90 -1.02
C SER A 253 18.87 -14.09 -1.46
N CYS A 254 19.34 -13.17 -2.32
CA CYS A 254 20.76 -13.03 -2.65
C CYS A 254 21.61 -12.46 -1.49
N LEU A 255 20.98 -11.99 -0.41
CA LEU A 255 21.63 -11.39 0.77
C LEU A 255 21.82 -12.39 1.92
N LYS A 256 21.56 -13.68 1.69
CA LYS A 256 21.85 -14.73 2.68
C LYS A 256 23.32 -14.66 3.12
N ASP A 257 23.53 -14.73 4.43
CA ASP A 257 24.86 -14.67 5.08
C ASP A 257 25.65 -13.37 4.81
N MET A 258 24.97 -12.27 4.44
CA MET A 258 25.59 -10.96 4.17
C MET A 258 25.54 -9.96 5.32
N ILE A 259 24.96 -10.31 6.48
CA ILE A 259 24.96 -9.44 7.66
C ILE A 259 26.41 -9.11 8.05
N GLY A 260 26.69 -7.81 8.20
CA GLY A 260 28.03 -7.28 8.51
C GLY A 260 29.01 -7.24 7.34
N LYS A 261 28.60 -7.65 6.12
CA LYS A 261 29.43 -7.60 4.91
C LYS A 261 29.04 -6.42 4.03
N LYS A 262 30.02 -5.88 3.30
CA LYS A 262 29.78 -4.84 2.31
C LYS A 262 29.20 -5.43 1.03
N VAL A 263 27.97 -5.07 0.70
CA VAL A 263 27.25 -5.54 -0.51
C VAL A 263 26.98 -4.45 -1.55
N ALA A 264 27.26 -3.18 -1.21
CA ALA A 264 27.04 -2.02 -2.08
C ALA A 264 28.18 -0.99 -1.93
N SER A 265 28.10 0.09 -2.74
CA SER A 265 29.00 1.25 -2.59
C SER A 265 28.88 1.86 -1.19
N LYS A 266 29.97 2.46 -0.69
CA LYS A 266 29.98 3.18 0.60
C LYS A 266 29.13 4.47 0.58
N GLU A 267 28.79 4.94 -0.62
CA GLU A 267 27.94 6.13 -0.83
C GLU A 267 26.44 5.81 -0.70
N ILE A 268 26.07 4.53 -0.58
CA ILE A 268 24.67 4.10 -0.50
C ILE A 268 24.33 3.77 0.95
N THR A 269 23.32 4.47 1.47
CA THR A 269 22.70 4.20 2.76
C THR A 269 21.20 4.05 2.55
N ILE A 270 20.63 2.93 3.03
CA ILE A 270 19.19 2.67 3.01
C ILE A 270 18.71 2.71 4.46
N ILE A 271 17.66 3.47 4.72
CA ILE A 271 17.07 3.65 6.06
C ILE A 271 15.59 3.34 5.95
N ASP A 272 15.10 2.48 6.85
CA ASP A 272 13.68 2.27 7.07
C ASP A 272 13.21 3.19 8.20
N ASP A 273 12.32 4.13 7.87
CA ASP A 273 11.76 5.11 8.81
C ASP A 273 10.24 5.19 8.67
N GLY A 274 9.55 4.34 9.44
CA GLY A 274 8.08 4.34 9.53
C GLY A 274 7.48 5.56 10.24
N THR A 275 8.26 6.61 10.52
CA THR A 275 7.78 7.86 11.14
C THR A 275 7.91 9.08 10.23
N LEU A 276 8.30 8.87 8.97
CA LEU A 276 8.48 9.94 8.00
C LEU A 276 7.19 10.72 7.78
N LYS A 277 7.27 12.04 7.96
CA LYS A 277 6.19 12.99 7.64
C LYS A 277 5.72 12.82 6.20
N ASN A 278 4.41 12.75 5.98
CA ASN A 278 3.80 12.49 4.65
C ASN A 278 4.27 11.16 4.00
N GLY A 279 4.92 10.26 4.75
CA GLY A 279 5.46 9.00 4.24
C GLY A 279 4.34 8.04 3.82
N PHE A 280 4.40 7.50 2.61
CA PHE A 280 3.30 6.73 2.02
C PHE A 280 3.19 5.27 2.52
N GLY A 281 4.27 4.75 3.10
CA GLY A 281 4.38 3.45 3.76
C GLY A 281 4.61 3.61 5.25
#